data_AF-A0A1B7MMB8-F1
#
_entry.id   AF-A0A1B7MMB8-F1
#
_cell.length_a   1.000
_cell.length_b   1.000
_cell.length_c   1.000
_cell.angle_alpha   90.00
_cell.angle_beta   90.00
_cell.angle_gamma   90.00
#
_symmetry.space_group_name_H-M   'P 1'
#
loop_
_entity.id
_entity.type
_entity.pdbx_description
1 polymer ?
#
loop_
_entity_poly.entity_id
_entity_poly.type
_entity_poly.pdbx_seq_one_letter_code
_entity_poly.pdbx_strand_id
1 'polypeptide(L)'
;VERVKKMRLNHGMLDIAFAGNPNQSDPETCKGLEELFDWRRTMSCDEAGKYKYALDVYGNGWSSQFKRLMTANAPTFKSTIYPECLAPWVHYVLIQNAYSDLYDVLVFFRGDLAVRWAHEELVAKIAREGVECSLTFWREEDAVAFFVWVCSRFISWLWWDVVGFHVHINTFFWSNADFVFHVGASST
;
A
#
# COMPACT_ATOMS: atom_id res chain seq x y z
N VAL A 1 -22.86 14.53 -24.90
CA VAL A 1 -22.18 14.36 -23.59
C VAL A 1 -21.93 15.75 -23.02
N GLU A 2 -22.60 16.10 -21.93
CA GLU A 2 -22.45 17.40 -21.28
C GLU A 2 -21.09 17.46 -20.57
N ARG A 3 -20.26 18.46 -20.90
CA ARG A 3 -18.93 18.61 -20.26
C ARG A 3 -19.09 19.33 -18.93
N VAL A 4 -19.15 18.56 -17.84
CA VAL A 4 -19.13 19.11 -16.47
C VAL A 4 -17.72 19.61 -16.14
N LYS A 5 -17.60 20.80 -15.54
CA LYS A 5 -16.31 21.32 -15.05
C LYS A 5 -15.80 20.41 -13.91
N LYS A 6 -14.58 19.87 -14.04
CA LYS A 6 -13.94 19.00 -13.04
C LYS A 6 -14.04 19.54 -11.62
N MET A 7 -13.82 20.85 -11.42
CA MET A 7 -13.97 21.49 -10.11
C MET A 7 -15.28 21.15 -9.38
N ARG A 8 -16.43 21.12 -10.08
CA ARG A 8 -17.72 20.76 -9.46
C ARG A 8 -17.80 19.29 -9.07
N LEU A 9 -17.19 18.41 -9.86
CA LEU A 9 -17.12 16.98 -9.56
C LEU A 9 -16.19 16.71 -8.38
N ASN A 10 -15.04 17.39 -8.31
CA ASN A 10 -14.09 17.23 -7.22
C ASN A 10 -14.77 17.42 -5.87
N HIS A 11 -15.40 18.58 -5.63
CA HIS A 11 -16.04 18.87 -4.34
C HIS A 11 -17.22 17.93 -3.99
N GLY A 12 -17.87 17.31 -4.98
CA GLY A 12 -18.99 16.41 -4.75
C GLY A 12 -18.60 14.93 -4.61
N MET A 13 -17.41 14.54 -5.09
CA MET A 13 -16.99 13.14 -5.22
C MET A 13 -15.73 12.81 -4.43
N LEU A 14 -14.86 13.79 -4.19
CA LEU A 14 -13.50 13.61 -3.66
C LEU A 14 -13.18 14.63 -2.57
N ASP A 15 -12.48 14.17 -1.54
CA ASP A 15 -11.85 15.03 -0.54
C ASP A 15 -10.38 14.62 -0.42
N ILE A 16 -9.54 15.21 -1.28
CA ILE A 16 -8.12 14.90 -1.41
C ILE A 16 -7.34 16.20 -1.33
N ALA A 17 -6.31 16.20 -0.48
CA ALA A 17 -5.38 17.30 -0.32
C ALA A 17 -4.02 16.76 0.13
N PHE A 18 -2.96 17.55 -0.05
CA PHE A 18 -1.67 17.24 0.56
C PHE A 18 -1.76 17.43 2.08
N ALA A 19 -1.01 16.63 2.83
CA ALA A 19 -0.99 16.67 4.28
C ALA A 19 0.39 17.07 4.81
N GLY A 20 0.40 17.89 5.87
CA GLY A 20 1.65 18.38 6.46
C GLY A 20 2.27 19.50 5.63
N ASN A 21 3.58 19.41 5.39
CA ASN A 21 4.35 20.38 4.61
C ASN A 21 5.33 19.64 3.68
N PRO A 22 5.75 20.23 2.55
CA PRO A 22 6.75 19.62 1.67
C PRO A 22 8.11 19.54 2.37
N ASN A 23 8.73 18.36 2.33
CA ASN A 23 9.98 18.10 3.07
C ASN A 23 11.01 17.26 2.30
N GLN A 24 10.76 16.95 1.03
CA GLN A 24 11.63 16.12 0.18
C GLN A 24 12.19 16.90 -1.02
N SER A 25 12.44 18.20 -0.83
CA SER A 25 13.02 19.08 -1.85
C SER A 25 13.86 20.18 -1.21
N ASP A 26 14.56 20.96 -2.01
CA ASP A 26 15.30 22.13 -1.53
C ASP A 26 14.33 23.20 -0.97
N PRO A 27 14.82 24.13 -0.11
CA PRO A 27 13.97 25.10 0.57
C PRO A 27 13.19 26.05 -0.35
N GLU A 28 13.71 26.38 -1.54
CA GLU A 28 12.99 27.25 -2.48
C GLU A 28 11.84 26.51 -3.15
N THR A 29 12.08 25.28 -3.59
CA THR A 29 11.03 24.40 -4.13
C THR A 29 9.95 24.12 -3.09
N CYS A 30 10.32 23.86 -1.83
CA CYS A 30 9.34 23.66 -0.75
C CYS A 30 8.41 24.87 -0.59
N LYS A 31 8.96 26.10 -0.56
CA LYS A 31 8.14 27.32 -0.48
C LYS A 31 7.20 27.46 -1.68
N GLY A 32 7.71 27.21 -2.89
CA GLY A 32 6.87 27.23 -4.09
C GLY A 32 5.73 26.22 -4.04
N LEU A 33 5.95 25.03 -3.49
CA LEU A 33 4.93 24.00 -3.32
C LEU A 33 3.91 24.35 -2.21
N GLU A 34 4.35 24.98 -1.12
CA GLU A 34 3.47 25.50 -0.07
C GLU A 34 2.52 26.57 -0.61
N GLU A 35 2.98 27.42 -1.52
CA GLU A 35 2.17 28.45 -2.16
C GLU A 35 1.24 27.89 -3.25
N LEU A 36 1.65 26.80 -3.93
CA LEU A 36 0.91 26.23 -5.06
C LEU A 36 -0.27 25.35 -4.65
N PHE A 37 -0.19 24.67 -3.50
CA PHE A 37 -1.17 23.67 -3.09
C PHE A 37 -1.85 24.00 -1.75
N ASP A 38 -3.08 23.50 -1.58
CA ASP A 38 -3.78 23.52 -0.29
C ASP A 38 -3.26 22.38 0.60
N TRP A 39 -2.31 22.71 1.48
CA TRP A 39 -1.77 21.79 2.48
C TRP A 39 -2.66 21.75 3.71
N ARG A 40 -3.08 20.54 4.10
CA ARG A 40 -3.97 20.32 5.24
C ARG A 40 -3.27 19.59 6.37
N ARG A 41 -3.92 19.59 7.53
CA ARG A 41 -3.52 18.76 8.67
C ARG A 41 -3.55 17.28 8.30
N THR A 42 -2.55 16.52 8.79
CA THR A 42 -2.57 15.06 8.76
C THR A 42 -3.78 14.51 9.53
N MET A 43 -4.55 13.64 8.88
CA MET A 43 -5.67 12.95 9.50
C MET A 43 -5.19 11.81 10.38
N SER A 44 -5.88 11.60 11.50
CA SER A 44 -5.75 10.38 12.30
C SER A 44 -6.43 9.19 11.60
N CYS A 45 -6.10 7.97 12.02
CA CYS A 45 -6.75 6.76 11.50
C CYS A 45 -8.27 6.80 11.68
N ASP A 46 -8.74 7.31 12.83
CA ASP A 46 -10.17 7.40 13.14
C ASP A 46 -10.91 8.38 12.24
N GLU A 47 -10.23 9.46 11.83
CA GLU A 47 -10.78 10.43 10.88
C GLU A 47 -10.82 9.86 9.46
N ALA A 48 -9.73 9.21 9.03
CA ALA A 48 -9.69 8.54 7.74
C ALA A 48 -10.75 7.41 7.63
N GLY A 49 -11.02 6.70 8.74
CA GLY A 49 -12.04 5.67 8.81
C GLY A 49 -13.49 6.16 8.64
N LYS A 50 -13.74 7.48 8.69
CA LYS A 50 -15.07 8.04 8.40
C LYS A 50 -15.40 8.06 6.91
N TYR A 51 -14.39 7.93 6.05
CA TYR A 51 -14.56 7.89 4.61
C TYR A 51 -14.89 6.47 4.15
N LYS A 52 -15.89 6.35 3.27
CA LYS A 52 -16.32 5.05 2.73
C LYS A 52 -15.31 4.45 1.76
N TYR A 53 -14.55 5.28 1.06
CA TYR A 53 -13.57 4.86 0.06
C TYR A 53 -12.23 5.49 0.38
N ALA A 54 -11.15 4.73 0.15
CA ALA A 54 -9.79 5.22 0.28
C ALA A 54 -9.09 5.23 -1.08
N LEU A 55 -8.26 6.25 -1.30
CA LEU A 55 -7.34 6.30 -2.44
C LEU A 55 -5.93 6.05 -1.93
N ASP A 56 -5.32 4.97 -2.37
CA ASP A 56 -3.95 4.60 -2.08
C ASP A 56 -3.04 4.96 -3.28
N VAL A 57 -2.11 5.87 -3.04
CA VAL A 57 -1.13 6.34 -4.03
C VAL A 57 0.27 5.96 -3.54
N TYR A 58 1.05 5.29 -4.38
CA TYR A 58 2.43 4.97 -4.05
C TYR A 58 3.29 6.25 -3.94
N GLY A 59 4.21 6.26 -2.97
CA GLY A 59 5.18 7.34 -2.77
C GLY A 59 6.56 6.93 -3.31
N ASN A 60 7.62 7.22 -2.56
CA ASN A 60 9.00 6.82 -2.89
C ASN A 60 9.25 5.29 -2.81
N GLY A 61 8.20 4.50 -2.67
CA GLY A 61 8.24 3.05 -2.46
C GLY A 61 6.84 2.51 -2.27
N TRP A 62 6.76 1.33 -1.66
CA TRP A 62 5.49 0.69 -1.33
C TRP A 62 4.67 1.52 -0.35
N SER A 63 3.34 1.44 -0.50
CA SER A 63 2.42 2.10 0.41
C SER A 63 2.35 1.34 1.74
N SER A 64 2.87 1.95 2.80
CA SER A 64 2.81 1.40 4.17
C SER A 64 1.39 1.40 4.75
N GLN A 65 0.52 2.28 4.23
CA GLN A 65 -0.87 2.38 4.68
C GLN A 65 -1.79 1.33 4.04
N PHE A 66 -1.38 0.70 2.93
CA PHE A 66 -2.26 -0.16 2.15
C PHE A 66 -2.76 -1.38 2.93
N LYS A 67 -1.87 -2.08 3.64
CA LYS A 67 -2.27 -3.21 4.50
C LYS A 67 -3.33 -2.78 5.52
N ARG A 68 -3.10 -1.65 6.21
CA ARG A 68 -4.04 -1.11 7.21
C ARG A 68 -5.41 -0.80 6.61
N LEU A 69 -5.45 -0.18 5.43
CA LEU A 69 -6.70 0.15 4.74
C LEU A 69 -7.49 -1.11 4.38
N MET A 70 -6.81 -2.14 3.88
CA MET A 70 -7.43 -3.42 3.59
C MET A 70 -7.97 -4.10 4.86
N THR A 71 -7.17 -4.16 5.93
CA THR A 71 -7.61 -4.75 7.21
C THR A 71 -8.83 -4.03 7.81
N ALA A 72 -8.92 -2.70 7.61
CA ALA A 72 -10.04 -1.89 8.09
C ALA A 72 -11.32 -2.03 7.25
N ASN A 73 -11.36 -2.94 6.27
CA ASN A 73 -12.47 -3.12 5.34
C ASN A 73 -12.83 -1.82 4.59
N ALA A 74 -11.83 -1.01 4.27
CA ALA A 74 -12.01 0.19 3.46
C ALA A 74 -11.83 -0.18 1.97
N PRO A 75 -12.89 -0.09 1.14
CA PRO A 75 -12.74 -0.21 -0.31
C PRO A 75 -11.68 0.76 -0.83
N THR A 76 -10.60 0.19 -1.35
CA THR A 76 -9.40 0.95 -1.71
C THR A 76 -9.22 1.01 -3.23
N PHE A 77 -9.15 2.22 -3.77
CA PHE A 77 -8.68 2.50 -5.11
C PHE A 77 -7.17 2.67 -5.06
N LYS A 78 -6.42 1.91 -5.85
CA LYS A 78 -4.96 1.88 -5.75
C LYS A 78 -4.30 2.20 -7.08
N SER A 79 -3.38 3.14 -7.05
CA SER A 79 -2.43 3.44 -8.12
C SER A 79 -1.07 2.89 -7.71
N THR A 80 -0.46 2.00 -8.50
CA THR A 80 0.86 1.42 -8.18
C THR A 80 1.58 0.93 -9.44
N ILE A 81 2.91 1.05 -9.45
CA ILE A 81 3.80 0.37 -10.40
C ILE A 81 4.45 -0.88 -9.82
N TYR A 82 4.35 -1.06 -8.51
CA TYR A 82 5.04 -2.14 -7.82
C TYR A 82 4.21 -3.42 -7.90
N PRO A 83 4.86 -4.57 -8.19
CA PRO A 83 4.20 -5.85 -8.05
C PRO A 83 3.91 -6.08 -6.56
N GLU A 84 2.65 -6.30 -6.23
CA GLU A 84 2.20 -6.67 -4.89
C GLU A 84 1.68 -8.11 -4.91
N CYS A 85 1.74 -8.79 -3.78
CA CYS A 85 1.25 -10.17 -3.62
C CYS A 85 -0.30 -10.27 -3.66
N LEU A 86 -0.98 -9.24 -4.17
CA LEU A 86 -2.43 -9.07 -4.15
C LEU A 86 -2.96 -8.85 -5.56
N ALA A 87 -4.04 -9.54 -5.89
CA ALA A 87 -4.68 -9.45 -7.19
C ALA A 87 -5.58 -8.21 -7.32
N PRO A 88 -5.39 -7.37 -8.36
CA PRO A 88 -6.29 -6.27 -8.66
C PRO A 88 -7.68 -6.81 -9.03
N TRP A 89 -8.72 -6.04 -8.74
CA TRP A 89 -10.15 -6.38 -8.91
C TRP A 89 -10.67 -7.54 -8.05
N VAL A 90 -9.79 -8.18 -7.28
CA VAL A 90 -10.17 -9.16 -6.25
C VAL A 90 -10.11 -8.52 -4.86
N HIS A 91 -8.96 -7.91 -4.52
CA HIS A 91 -8.72 -7.37 -3.18
C HIS A 91 -8.81 -5.84 -3.11
N TYR A 92 -8.57 -5.17 -4.23
CA TYR A 92 -8.61 -3.72 -4.37
C TYR A 92 -8.95 -3.34 -5.80
N VAL A 93 -9.35 -2.09 -6.03
CA VAL A 93 -9.63 -1.58 -7.36
C VAL A 93 -8.40 -0.89 -7.90
N LEU A 94 -7.82 -1.43 -8.98
CA LEU A 94 -6.65 -0.81 -9.63
C LEU A 94 -7.10 0.36 -10.50
N ILE A 95 -6.43 1.50 -10.37
CA ILE A 95 -6.62 2.69 -11.21
C ILE A 95 -5.32 3.01 -11.96
N GLN A 96 -5.43 3.71 -13.09
CA GLN A 96 -4.28 4.12 -13.87
C GLN A 96 -3.45 5.17 -13.12
N ASN A 97 -2.13 5.12 -13.31
CA ASN A 97 -1.22 6.08 -12.67
C ASN A 97 -1.40 7.53 -13.14
N ALA A 98 -1.98 7.73 -14.33
CA ALA A 98 -2.38 9.04 -14.82
C ALA A 98 -3.73 9.51 -14.25
N TYR A 99 -4.41 8.68 -13.44
CA TYR A 99 -5.73 8.91 -12.84
C TYR A 99 -6.84 9.25 -13.85
N SER A 100 -6.65 8.86 -15.12
CA SER A 100 -7.61 9.12 -16.20
C SER A 100 -8.94 8.42 -16.00
N ASP A 101 -8.93 7.25 -15.36
CA ASP A 101 -10.08 6.38 -15.08
C ASP A 101 -10.68 6.57 -13.68
N LEU A 102 -10.09 7.43 -12.83
CA LEU A 102 -10.51 7.60 -11.44
C LEU A 102 -12.00 7.99 -11.31
N TYR A 103 -12.46 8.95 -12.12
CA TYR A 103 -13.87 9.37 -12.07
C TYR A 103 -14.81 8.31 -12.61
N ASP A 104 -14.42 7.56 -13.63
CA ASP A 104 -15.25 6.52 -14.23
C ASP A 104 -15.48 5.39 -13.22
N VAL A 105 -14.41 4.97 -12.53
CA VAL A 105 -14.45 3.96 -11.48
C VAL A 105 -15.25 4.45 -10.27
N LEU A 106 -15.09 5.71 -9.86
CA LEU A 106 -15.89 6.28 -8.76
C LEU A 106 -17.36 6.32 -9.11
N VAL A 107 -17.73 6.79 -10.30
CA VAL A 107 -19.13 6.82 -10.74
C VAL A 107 -19.70 5.41 -10.83
N PHE A 108 -18.90 4.41 -11.24
CA PHE A 108 -19.35 3.01 -11.27
C PHE A 108 -19.68 2.49 -9.86
N PHE A 109 -18.78 2.63 -8.89
CA PHE A 109 -19.02 2.05 -7.55
C PHE A 109 -19.89 2.90 -6.64
N ARG A 110 -19.71 4.22 -6.64
CA ARG A 110 -20.43 5.18 -5.79
C ARG A 110 -21.73 5.67 -6.43
N GLY A 111 -21.86 5.60 -7.75
CA GLY A 111 -22.92 6.26 -8.49
C GLY A 111 -22.63 7.73 -8.78
N ASP A 112 -23.58 8.42 -9.40
CA ASP A 112 -23.48 9.84 -9.74
C ASP A 112 -23.53 10.76 -8.49
N LEU A 113 -23.60 12.09 -8.70
CA LEU A 113 -23.73 13.04 -7.59
C LEU A 113 -25.02 12.85 -6.76
N ALA A 114 -26.05 12.22 -7.34
CA ALA A 114 -27.29 11.82 -6.67
C ALA A 114 -27.26 10.36 -6.19
N VAL A 115 -26.09 9.70 -6.25
CA VAL A 115 -25.85 8.30 -5.84
C VAL A 115 -26.75 7.32 -6.61
N ARG A 116 -27.07 7.64 -7.87
CA ARG A 116 -27.83 6.74 -8.75
C ARG A 116 -26.89 5.75 -9.42
N TRP A 117 -27.40 4.53 -9.64
CA TRP A 117 -26.69 3.46 -10.36
C TRP A 117 -25.41 2.97 -9.66
N ALA A 118 -25.32 3.12 -8.34
CA ALA A 118 -24.16 2.68 -7.56
C ALA A 118 -24.05 1.15 -7.49
N HIS A 119 -22.86 0.62 -7.72
CA HIS A 119 -22.55 -0.80 -7.58
C HIS A 119 -21.88 -1.13 -6.24
N GLU A 120 -22.52 -0.73 -5.14
CA GLU A 120 -21.93 -0.86 -3.79
C GLU A 120 -21.71 -2.32 -3.37
N GLU A 121 -22.56 -3.25 -3.82
CA GLU A 121 -22.39 -4.66 -3.50
C GLU A 121 -21.08 -5.22 -4.06
N LEU A 122 -20.71 -4.81 -5.28
CA LEU A 122 -19.48 -5.27 -5.92
C LEU A 122 -18.25 -4.76 -5.16
N VAL A 123 -18.25 -3.47 -4.77
CA VAL A 123 -17.12 -2.92 -4.02
C VAL A 123 -17.02 -3.50 -2.62
N ALA A 124 -18.16 -3.80 -1.97
CA ALA A 124 -18.19 -4.46 -0.69
C ALA A 124 -17.65 -5.90 -0.78
N LYS A 125 -17.93 -6.61 -1.88
CA LYS A 125 -17.31 -7.92 -2.14
C LYS A 125 -15.79 -7.81 -2.23
N ILE A 126 -15.26 -6.89 -3.04
CA ILE A 126 -13.82 -6.68 -3.18
C ILE A 126 -13.17 -6.34 -1.82
N ALA A 127 -13.79 -5.47 -1.04
CA ALA A 127 -13.29 -5.09 0.28
C ALA A 127 -13.23 -6.30 1.24
N ARG A 128 -14.25 -7.17 1.25
CA ARG A 128 -14.26 -8.39 2.07
C ARG A 128 -13.15 -9.37 1.67
N GLU A 129 -12.95 -9.60 0.38
CA GLU A 129 -11.86 -10.46 -0.10
C GLU A 129 -10.50 -9.87 0.29
N GLY A 130 -10.35 -8.53 0.21
CA GLY A 130 -9.16 -7.82 0.68
C GLY A 130 -8.90 -8.01 2.18
N VAL A 131 -9.93 -7.91 3.02
CA VAL A 131 -9.84 -8.19 4.46
C VAL A 131 -9.40 -9.63 4.71
N GLU A 132 -10.07 -10.59 4.07
CA GLU A 132 -9.76 -12.02 4.23
C GLU A 132 -8.30 -12.29 3.88
N CYS A 133 -7.85 -11.84 2.71
CA CYS A 133 -6.47 -12.00 2.28
C CYS A 133 -5.47 -11.32 3.24
N SER A 134 -5.78 -10.11 3.72
CA SER A 134 -4.93 -9.40 4.67
C SER A 134 -4.77 -10.16 6.00
N LEU A 135 -5.80 -10.88 6.44
CA LEU A 135 -5.80 -11.61 7.71
C LEU A 135 -5.19 -13.01 7.60
N THR A 136 -5.22 -13.62 6.41
CA THR A 136 -4.76 -15.01 6.24
C THR A 136 -3.41 -15.14 5.54
N PHE A 137 -3.05 -14.20 4.66
CA PHE A 137 -1.84 -14.28 3.81
C PHE A 137 -0.88 -13.11 3.99
N TRP A 138 -1.22 -12.12 4.83
CA TRP A 138 -0.35 -10.96 5.10
C TRP A 138 -0.10 -10.75 6.60
N ARG A 139 0.01 -11.83 7.36
CA ARG A 139 0.24 -11.77 8.81
C ARG A 139 1.70 -11.45 9.12
N GLU A 140 1.99 -11.17 10.38
CA GLU A 140 3.37 -10.91 10.81
C GLU A 140 4.24 -12.16 10.65
N GLU A 141 3.67 -13.34 10.92
CA GLU A 141 4.32 -14.64 10.73
C GLU A 141 4.69 -14.87 9.26
N ASP A 142 3.83 -14.46 8.33
CA ASP A 142 4.08 -14.61 6.89
C ASP A 142 5.25 -13.70 6.44
N ALA A 143 5.35 -12.48 6.99
CA ALA A 143 6.45 -11.56 6.72
C ALA A 143 7.78 -12.10 7.27
N VAL A 144 7.79 -12.63 8.49
CA VAL A 144 8.97 -13.24 9.11
C VAL A 144 9.39 -14.49 8.34
N ALA A 145 8.45 -15.37 7.99
CA ALA A 145 8.73 -16.58 7.22
C ALA A 145 9.31 -16.24 5.84
N PHE A 146 8.75 -15.24 5.15
CA PHE A 146 9.28 -14.76 3.87
C PHE A 146 10.71 -14.21 4.02
N PHE A 147 10.95 -13.36 5.02
CA PHE A 147 12.28 -12.81 5.29
C PHE A 147 13.32 -13.91 5.55
N VAL A 148 13.02 -14.84 6.46
CA VAL A 148 13.90 -15.97 6.76
C VAL A 148 14.14 -16.81 5.51
N TRP A 149 13.10 -17.10 4.73
CA TRP A 149 13.23 -17.87 3.49
C TRP A 149 14.17 -17.19 2.48
N VAL A 150 14.01 -15.88 2.24
CA VAL A 150 14.88 -15.11 1.34
C VAL A 150 16.33 -15.13 1.84
N CYS A 151 16.56 -14.86 3.13
CA CYS A 151 17.89 -14.88 3.72
C CYS A 151 18.54 -16.26 3.63
N SER A 152 17.81 -17.34 3.94
CA SER A 152 18.32 -18.71 3.83
C SER A 152 18.66 -19.08 2.39
N ARG A 153 17.86 -18.64 1.41
CA ARG A 153 18.17 -18.84 -0.01
C ARG A 153 19.43 -18.10 -0.44
N PHE A 154 19.58 -16.84 -0.03
CA PHE A 154 20.76 -16.04 -0.32
C PHE A 154 22.03 -16.62 0.30
N ILE A 155 21.96 -17.04 1.57
CA ILE A 155 23.06 -17.73 2.25
C ILE A 155 23.38 -19.03 1.51
N SER A 156 22.39 -19.90 1.28
CA SER A 156 22.62 -21.15 0.55
C SER A 156 23.28 -20.93 -0.82
N TRP A 157 22.94 -19.86 -1.53
CA TRP A 157 23.58 -19.50 -2.79
C TRP A 157 25.03 -19.05 -2.62
N LEU A 158 25.31 -18.19 -1.63
CA LEU A 158 26.66 -17.68 -1.37
C LEU A 158 27.65 -18.80 -0.98
N TRP A 159 27.17 -19.81 -0.25
CA TRP A 159 27.99 -20.90 0.27
C TRP A 159 27.88 -22.20 -0.56
N TRP A 160 27.21 -22.14 -1.72
CA TRP A 160 26.94 -23.31 -2.58
C TRP A 160 28.23 -24.02 -3.05
N ASP A 161 29.30 -23.25 -3.27
CA ASP A 161 30.58 -23.77 -3.76
C ASP A 161 31.60 -24.04 -2.62
N VAL A 162 31.31 -23.68 -1.37
CA VAL A 162 32.33 -23.62 -0.31
C VAL A 162 32.21 -24.75 0.72
N VAL A 163 31.01 -25.24 1.10
CA VAL A 163 30.90 -26.34 2.07
C VAL A 163 29.57 -27.09 1.93
N GLY A 164 29.62 -28.42 1.79
CA GLY A 164 28.44 -29.28 1.96
C GLY A 164 27.87 -29.15 3.37
N PHE A 165 26.79 -28.37 3.52
CA PHE A 165 26.18 -28.10 4.81
C PHE A 165 25.15 -29.18 5.17
N HIS A 166 25.43 -29.97 6.20
CA HIS A 166 24.40 -30.73 6.93
C HIS A 166 23.76 -29.80 7.96
N VAL A 167 22.55 -29.32 7.69
CA VAL A 167 21.76 -28.58 8.69
C VAL A 167 21.09 -29.59 9.61
N HIS A 168 21.62 -29.76 10.83
CA HIS A 168 20.87 -30.41 11.91
C HIS A 168 19.85 -29.43 12.46
N ILE A 169 18.59 -29.55 12.00
CA ILE A 169 17.45 -28.90 12.65
C ILE A 169 17.21 -29.63 13.96
N ASN A 170 17.76 -29.13 15.06
CA ASN A 170 17.21 -29.40 16.37
C ASN A 170 17.18 -28.13 17.20
N THR A 171 15.97 -27.83 17.67
CA THR A 171 15.57 -26.85 18.69
C THR A 171 15.77 -25.36 18.36
N PHE A 172 14.74 -24.75 17.79
CA PHE A 172 14.53 -23.30 17.82
C PHE A 172 13.37 -23.00 18.81
N PHE A 173 13.71 -22.81 20.08
CA PHE A 173 12.81 -22.25 21.11
C PHE A 173 13.62 -21.22 21.93
N TRP A 174 13.21 -19.95 21.83
CA TRP A 174 13.46 -18.79 22.71
C TRP A 174 14.92 -18.36 23.01
N SER A 175 15.34 -17.22 22.44
CA SER A 175 15.60 -15.97 23.19
C SER A 175 16.37 -14.94 22.33
N ASN A 176 16.02 -13.66 22.53
CA ASN A 176 16.75 -12.43 22.17
C ASN A 176 18.10 -12.59 21.43
N ALA A 177 18.07 -12.64 20.10
CA ALA A 177 19.29 -12.55 19.29
C ALA A 177 19.28 -11.27 18.45
N ASP A 178 20.12 -10.30 18.87
CA ASP A 178 20.60 -9.24 17.98
C ASP A 178 21.53 -9.89 16.93
N PHE A 179 21.13 -9.84 15.66
CA PHE A 179 21.96 -10.34 14.56
C PHE A 179 22.95 -9.26 14.11
N VAL A 180 24.18 -9.33 14.62
CA VAL A 180 25.33 -8.57 14.08
C VAL A 180 26.10 -9.49 13.12
N PHE A 181 26.20 -9.10 11.85
CA PHE A 181 27.02 -9.79 10.86
C PHE A 181 28.46 -9.25 10.90
N HIS A 182 29.41 -10.08 11.33
CA HIS A 182 30.84 -9.79 11.14
C HIS A 182 31.32 -10.39 9.81
N VAL A 183 31.75 -9.53 8.88
CA VAL A 183 32.45 -9.94 7.66
C VAL A 183 33.94 -10.07 7.98
N GLY A 184 34.38 -11.31 8.24
CA GLY A 184 35.81 -11.64 8.35
C GLY A 184 36.24 -12.41 7.12
N ALA A 185 37.01 -11.79 6.23
CA ALA A 185 37.73 -12.50 5.18
C ALA A 185 38.95 -13.19 5.81
N SER A 186 38.92 -14.51 5.95
CA SER A 186 40.15 -15.27 6.21
C SER A 186 40.95 -15.35 4.92
N SER A 187 41.99 -14.54 4.80
CA SER A 187 43.00 -14.68 3.76
C SER A 187 43.84 -15.93 4.03
N THR A 188 43.70 -16.94 3.19
CA THR A 188 44.74 -17.96 2.96
C THR A 188 45.69 -17.49 1.89
#